data_AF-A0A955KC42-F1
#
_entry.id   AF-A0A955KC42-F1
#
_cell.length_a   1.000
_cell.length_b   1.000
_cell.length_c   1.000
_cell.angle_alpha   90.00
_cell.angle_beta   90.00
_cell.angle_gamma   90.00
#
_symmetry.space_group_name_H-M   'P 1'
#
loop_
_entity.id
_entity.type
_entity.pdbx_description
1 polymer ?
#
loop_
_entity_poly.entity_id
_entity_poly.type
_entity_poly.pdbx_seq_one_letter_code
_entity_poly.pdbx_strand_id
1 'polypeptide(L)'
;MANGIVKWLIGVLMVVFAVLIVVAGFKLVTSGGNPGAKEDAKNMIANAIIGIIIVLAAWLMVDTVMKGLLIGGDGRIDGKLFWSKIECSSLTASQAPRPVKLSGSQPPLGVGTGRSESWVKGRFDDEGIVVLASGECTDPSQRQCTGLAGMQTETVEDIVDIHLACPECGVVVTAGTEIGHTNACHRNGTCVDIDCRPADNSGKCSLSNITSIHSAASASGRRAVYETQDCAERDAARAAGVEAYCSSDSGYGHITGGHFSIY
;
A
#
# COMPACT_ATOMS: atom_id res chain seq x y z
N MET A 1 -15.44 -8.52 -13.17
CA MET A 1 -16.76 -8.78 -13.81
C MET A 1 -17.63 -9.77 -13.02
N ALA A 2 -17.08 -10.86 -12.45
CA ALA A 2 -17.85 -11.83 -11.64
C ALA A 2 -18.60 -11.21 -10.44
N ASN A 3 -18.01 -10.23 -9.76
CA ASN A 3 -18.63 -9.56 -8.60
C ASN A 3 -19.94 -8.83 -8.94
N GLY A 4 -20.12 -8.39 -10.18
CA GLY A 4 -21.36 -7.73 -10.60
C GLY A 4 -22.51 -8.74 -10.77
N ILE A 5 -22.22 -9.86 -11.44
CA ILE A 5 -23.21 -10.91 -11.73
C ILE A 5 -23.66 -11.60 -10.43
N VAL A 6 -22.73 -11.93 -9.53
CA VAL A 6 -23.05 -12.57 -8.24
C VAL A 6 -23.90 -11.65 -7.37
N LYS A 7 -23.54 -10.35 -7.26
CA LYS A 7 -24.36 -9.36 -6.53
C LYS A 7 -25.75 -9.20 -7.13
N TRP A 8 -25.84 -9.21 -8.46
CA TRP A 8 -27.11 -9.14 -9.17
C TRP A 8 -27.99 -10.37 -8.90
N LEU A 9 -27.43 -11.58 -8.97
CA LEU A 9 -28.16 -12.84 -8.70
C LEU A 9 -28.66 -12.92 -7.24
N ILE A 10 -27.82 -12.53 -6.27
CA ILE A 10 -28.23 -12.46 -4.86
C ILE A 10 -29.35 -11.44 -4.67
N GLY A 11 -29.27 -10.29 -5.35
CA GLY A 11 -30.34 -9.28 -5.35
C GLY A 11 -31.67 -9.82 -5.88
N VAL A 12 -31.64 -10.50 -7.03
CA VAL A 12 -32.84 -11.15 -7.61
C VAL A 12 -33.41 -12.21 -6.66
N LEU A 13 -32.57 -13.02 -6.02
CA LEU A 13 -32.99 -14.05 -5.09
C LEU A 13 -33.70 -13.48 -3.85
N MET A 14 -33.20 -12.36 -3.30
CA MET A 14 -33.83 -11.70 -2.16
C MET A 14 -35.21 -11.10 -2.50
N VAL A 15 -35.37 -10.59 -3.73
CA VAL A 15 -36.68 -10.10 -4.20
C VAL A 15 -37.67 -11.25 -4.34
N VAL A 16 -37.26 -12.38 -4.91
CA VAL A 16 -38.11 -13.58 -5.02
C VAL A 16 -38.51 -14.09 -3.64
N PHE A 17 -37.57 -14.14 -2.69
CA PHE A 17 -37.85 -14.52 -1.31
C PHE A 17 -38.90 -13.61 -0.66
N ALA A 18 -38.77 -12.29 -0.81
CA ALA A 18 -39.73 -11.33 -0.27
C ALA A 18 -41.15 -11.55 -0.84
N VAL A 19 -41.26 -11.79 -2.16
CA VAL A 19 -42.55 -12.08 -2.81
C VAL A 19 -43.18 -13.37 -2.27
N LEU A 20 -42.40 -14.43 -2.08
CA LEU A 20 -42.90 -15.70 -1.52
C LEU A 20 -43.43 -15.53 -0.09
N ILE A 21 -42.76 -14.74 0.74
CA ILE A 21 -43.23 -14.45 2.11
C ILE A 21 -44.54 -13.64 2.09
N VAL A 22 -44.67 -12.65 1.21
CA VAL A 22 -45.90 -11.86 1.06
C VAL A 22 -47.06 -12.74 0.60
N VAL A 23 -46.85 -13.59 -0.40
CA VAL A 23 -47.90 -14.50 -0.92
C VAL A 23 -48.30 -15.52 0.14
N ALA A 24 -47.34 -16.08 0.87
CA ALA A 24 -47.63 -17.04 1.94
C ALA A 24 -48.37 -16.38 3.11
N GLY A 25 -47.97 -15.16 3.49
CA GLY A 25 -48.63 -14.36 4.52
C GLY A 25 -50.07 -14.00 4.15
N PHE A 26 -50.29 -13.56 2.91
CA PHE A 26 -51.63 -13.28 2.40
C PHE A 26 -52.50 -14.54 2.41
N LYS A 27 -51.99 -15.66 1.88
CA LYS A 27 -52.70 -16.95 1.87
C LYS A 27 -53.07 -17.37 3.30
N LEU A 28 -52.19 -17.19 4.27
CA LEU A 28 -52.45 -17.55 5.67
C LEU A 28 -53.61 -16.73 6.27
N VAL A 29 -53.62 -15.41 6.04
CA VAL A 29 -54.67 -14.50 6.54
C VAL A 29 -56.02 -14.76 5.88
N THR A 30 -56.04 -15.02 4.57
CA THR A 30 -57.28 -15.25 3.81
C THR A 30 -57.81 -16.68 3.89
N SER A 31 -57.12 -17.61 4.56
CA SER A 31 -57.48 -19.04 4.60
C SER A 31 -58.76 -19.36 5.40
N GLY A 32 -59.42 -18.39 6.03
CA GLY A 32 -60.82 -18.48 6.47
C GLY A 32 -61.25 -19.82 7.08
N GLY A 33 -60.57 -20.29 8.13
CA GLY A 33 -60.92 -21.54 8.83
C GLY A 33 -60.56 -22.85 8.12
N ASN A 34 -60.24 -22.84 6.82
CA ASN A 34 -59.87 -24.04 6.06
C ASN A 34 -58.50 -24.59 6.52
N PRO A 35 -58.43 -25.80 7.10
CA PRO A 35 -57.18 -26.37 7.62
C PRO A 35 -56.15 -26.65 6.51
N GLY A 36 -56.58 -27.08 5.32
CA GLY A 36 -55.65 -27.38 4.20
C GLY A 36 -54.95 -26.12 3.66
N ALA A 37 -55.71 -25.03 3.49
CA ALA A 37 -55.14 -23.77 3.01
C ALA A 37 -54.13 -23.14 4.00
N LYS A 38 -54.38 -23.33 5.31
CA LYS A 38 -53.44 -22.93 6.39
C LYS A 38 -52.17 -23.78 6.38
N GLU A 39 -52.31 -25.08 6.17
CA GLU A 39 -51.17 -26.00 6.11
C GLU A 39 -50.27 -25.71 4.92
N ASP A 40 -50.85 -25.47 3.74
CA ASP A 40 -50.10 -25.04 2.57
C ASP A 40 -49.32 -23.74 2.79
N ALA A 41 -49.95 -22.75 3.43
CA ALA A 41 -49.30 -21.47 3.72
C ALA A 41 -48.11 -21.65 4.68
N LYS A 42 -48.25 -22.53 5.68
CA LYS A 42 -47.14 -22.88 6.59
C LYS A 42 -46.02 -23.62 5.87
N ASN A 43 -46.34 -24.57 4.98
CA ASN A 43 -45.34 -25.28 4.19
C ASN A 43 -44.56 -24.34 3.26
N MET A 44 -45.26 -23.34 2.70
CA MET A 44 -44.63 -22.32 1.86
C MET A 44 -43.63 -21.45 2.64
N ILE A 45 -43.95 -21.06 3.89
CA ILE A 45 -43.03 -20.36 4.79
C ILE A 45 -41.85 -21.25 5.20
N ALA A 46 -42.12 -22.50 5.57
CA ALA A 46 -41.09 -23.46 5.98
C ALA A 46 -40.07 -23.70 4.86
N ASN A 47 -40.54 -23.92 3.63
CA ASN A 47 -39.69 -24.11 2.46
C ASN A 47 -38.84 -22.85 2.15
N ALA A 48 -39.40 -21.65 2.33
CA ALA A 48 -38.66 -20.40 2.16
C ALA A 48 -37.54 -20.26 3.20
N ILE A 49 -37.80 -20.59 4.46
CA ILE A 49 -36.79 -20.57 5.55
C ILE A 49 -35.68 -21.58 5.29
N ILE A 50 -36.04 -22.80 4.87
CA ILE A 50 -35.07 -23.84 4.49
C ILE A 50 -34.17 -23.33 3.35
N GLY A 51 -34.73 -22.65 2.36
CA GLY A 51 -33.96 -22.02 1.28
C GLY A 51 -32.91 -21.02 1.79
N ILE A 52 -33.25 -20.15 2.73
CA ILE A 52 -32.29 -19.22 3.34
C ILE A 52 -31.19 -19.96 4.10
N ILE A 53 -31.56 -20.98 4.88
CA ILE A 53 -30.59 -21.77 5.64
C ILE A 53 -29.58 -22.43 4.70
N ILE A 54 -30.03 -22.96 3.56
CA ILE A 54 -29.15 -23.57 2.55
C ILE A 54 -28.18 -22.52 1.98
N VAL A 55 -28.64 -21.31 1.65
CA VAL A 55 -27.79 -20.23 1.14
C VAL A 55 -26.73 -19.81 2.17
N LEU A 56 -27.11 -19.69 3.45
CA LEU A 56 -26.19 -19.36 4.55
C LEU A 56 -25.19 -20.49 4.81
N ALA A 57 -25.64 -21.75 4.75
CA ALA A 57 -24.77 -22.92 4.92
C ALA A 57 -23.76 -23.06 3.78
N ALA A 58 -24.19 -22.84 2.53
CA ALA A 58 -23.31 -22.84 1.35
C ALA A 58 -22.23 -21.77 1.48
N TRP A 59 -22.61 -20.57 1.92
CA TRP A 59 -21.68 -19.48 2.18
C TRP A 59 -20.67 -19.82 3.29
N LEU A 60 -21.11 -20.45 4.38
CA LEU A 60 -20.25 -20.85 5.49
C LEU A 60 -19.27 -21.97 5.10
N MET A 61 -19.71 -22.91 4.25
CA MET A 61 -18.83 -23.96 3.76
C MET A 61 -17.70 -23.40 2.90
N VAL A 62 -18.02 -22.48 1.98
CA VAL A 62 -17.00 -21.79 1.17
C VAL A 62 -16.04 -21.00 2.05
N ASP A 63 -16.52 -20.37 3.13
CA ASP A 63 -15.67 -19.70 4.13
C ASP A 63 -14.61 -20.60 4.71
N THR A 64 -15.10 -21.72 5.20
CA THR A 64 -14.33 -22.63 6.04
C THR A 64 -13.26 -23.30 5.18
N VAL A 65 -13.60 -23.67 3.95
CA VAL A 65 -12.66 -24.28 3.00
C VAL A 65 -11.59 -23.27 2.55
N MET A 66 -11.98 -22.05 2.17
CA MET A 66 -11.02 -21.04 1.71
C MET A 66 -10.04 -20.63 2.82
N LYS A 67 -10.53 -20.45 4.04
CA LYS A 67 -9.66 -20.16 5.19
C LYS A 67 -8.78 -21.33 5.58
N GLY A 68 -9.26 -22.57 5.42
CA GLY A 68 -8.46 -23.76 5.72
C GLY A 68 -7.29 -23.98 4.75
N LEU A 69 -7.44 -23.60 3.47
CA LEU A 69 -6.42 -23.80 2.44
C LEU A 69 -5.33 -22.71 2.39
N LEU A 70 -5.58 -21.51 2.92
CA LEU A 70 -4.67 -20.35 2.84
C LEU A 70 -3.75 -20.19 4.06
N ILE A 71 -3.58 -21.22 4.89
CA ILE A 71 -2.77 -21.17 6.12
C ILE A 71 -1.32 -21.56 5.80
N GLY A 72 -0.46 -20.58 5.56
CA GLY A 72 0.99 -20.75 5.42
C GLY A 72 1.74 -19.42 5.43
N GLY A 73 2.21 -18.99 6.61
CA GLY A 73 2.89 -17.70 6.84
C GLY A 73 1.96 -16.65 7.45
N ASP A 74 2.18 -16.33 8.72
CA ASP A 74 1.71 -15.15 9.49
C ASP A 74 0.20 -15.00 9.77
N GLY A 75 -0.68 -15.77 9.12
CA GLY A 75 -1.97 -16.18 9.68
C GLY A 75 -3.00 -15.10 10.06
N ARG A 76 -2.91 -13.86 9.54
CA ARG A 76 -3.96 -12.84 9.71
C ARG A 76 -4.61 -12.47 8.38
N ILE A 77 -5.72 -13.13 8.07
CA ILE A 77 -6.70 -12.63 7.08
C ILE A 77 -7.82 -11.95 7.86
N ASP A 78 -7.63 -10.65 8.17
CA ASP A 78 -8.65 -9.82 8.82
C ASP A 78 -9.71 -9.42 7.79
N GLY A 79 -10.65 -10.34 7.53
CA GLY A 79 -11.76 -10.13 6.59
C GLY A 79 -13.00 -10.90 7.01
N LYS A 80 -13.94 -10.23 7.69
CA LYS A 80 -15.30 -10.72 7.88
C LYS A 80 -16.09 -10.49 6.58
N LEU A 81 -15.73 -11.28 5.57
CA LEU A 81 -16.54 -11.68 4.41
C LEU A 81 -16.63 -10.81 3.15
N PHE A 82 -16.97 -11.47 2.02
CA PHE A 82 -16.56 -11.28 0.59
C PHE A 82 -15.09 -11.67 0.27
N TRP A 83 -14.69 -12.83 0.82
CA TRP A 83 -13.65 -13.77 0.35
C TRP A 83 -12.33 -13.19 -0.16
N SER A 84 -11.68 -12.43 0.72
CA SER A 84 -10.24 -12.09 0.70
C SER A 84 -9.73 -11.49 -0.61
N LYS A 85 -9.93 -10.18 -0.81
CA LYS A 85 -9.21 -9.44 -1.85
C LYS A 85 -7.70 -9.43 -1.55
N ILE A 86 -6.95 -10.26 -2.27
CA ILE A 86 -5.57 -9.95 -2.64
C ILE A 86 -5.60 -9.71 -4.15
N GLU A 87 -5.39 -8.47 -4.57
CA GLU A 87 -5.18 -8.16 -5.98
C GLU A 87 -3.68 -8.23 -6.30
N CYS A 88 -3.20 -9.44 -6.59
CA CYS A 88 -1.94 -9.58 -7.31
C CYS A 88 -2.19 -9.26 -8.78
N SER A 89 -1.93 -8.02 -9.19
CA SER A 89 -1.50 -7.77 -10.56
C SER A 89 0.01 -7.92 -10.60
N SER A 90 0.50 -9.15 -10.74
CA SER A 90 1.74 -9.31 -11.48
C SER A 90 1.39 -9.00 -12.93
N LEU A 91 1.66 -7.75 -13.34
CA LEU A 91 2.10 -7.57 -14.72
C LEU A 91 3.23 -8.56 -14.89
N THR A 92 2.92 -9.60 -15.65
CA THR A 92 3.77 -10.56 -16.31
C THR A 92 5.23 -10.54 -15.84
N ALA A 93 5.73 -11.69 -15.40
CA ALA A 93 7.09 -12.08 -15.72
C ALA A 93 7.25 -12.13 -17.25
N SER A 94 7.26 -10.95 -17.87
CA SER A 94 7.70 -10.61 -19.21
C SER A 94 7.86 -9.09 -19.23
N GLN A 95 8.70 -8.63 -18.32
CA GLN A 95 9.87 -7.95 -18.82
C GLN A 95 11.03 -8.85 -18.39
N ALA A 96 11.54 -9.67 -19.32
CA ALA A 96 12.99 -9.72 -19.46
C ALA A 96 13.49 -8.27 -19.31
N PRO A 97 14.56 -7.99 -18.55
CA PRO A 97 14.93 -6.66 -18.05
C PRO A 97 14.39 -5.60 -19.00
N ARG A 98 13.30 -4.92 -18.57
CA ARG A 98 12.59 -3.93 -19.39
C ARG A 98 13.72 -3.09 -19.96
N PRO A 99 13.93 -3.06 -21.29
CA PRO A 99 15.09 -2.39 -21.82
C PRO A 99 14.96 -1.01 -21.25
N VAL A 100 15.93 -0.64 -20.42
CA VAL A 100 16.12 0.71 -19.94
C VAL A 100 15.77 1.53 -21.16
N LYS A 101 14.70 2.33 -21.09
CA LYS A 101 14.57 3.39 -22.06
C LYS A 101 15.73 4.32 -21.72
N LEU A 102 16.91 3.96 -22.24
CA LEU A 102 18.01 4.84 -22.56
C LEU A 102 17.46 5.74 -23.66
N SER A 103 16.50 6.58 -23.29
CA SER A 103 16.02 7.67 -24.11
C SER A 103 16.79 8.88 -23.64
N GLY A 104 17.97 9.03 -24.20
CA GLY A 104 18.86 10.15 -23.89
C GLY A 104 20.30 9.68 -23.92
N SER A 105 20.90 9.75 -25.11
CA SER A 105 22.34 9.65 -25.35
C SER A 105 23.14 10.39 -24.27
N GLN A 106 23.73 9.65 -23.34
CA GLN A 106 24.78 10.20 -22.47
C GLN A 106 25.95 9.22 -22.43
N PRO A 107 27.20 9.70 -22.57
CA PRO A 107 28.38 8.84 -22.53
C PRO A 107 28.39 8.02 -21.24
N PRO A 108 28.93 6.79 -21.26
CA PRO A 108 29.19 6.06 -20.03
C PRO A 108 30.24 6.85 -19.23
N LEU A 109 29.80 7.62 -18.24
CA LEU A 109 30.68 8.10 -17.18
C LEU A 109 30.92 6.93 -16.23
N GLY A 110 32.19 6.69 -15.96
CA GLY A 110 32.70 5.44 -15.40
C GLY A 110 32.04 5.03 -14.09
N VAL A 111 32.07 3.72 -13.86
CA VAL A 111 31.86 3.09 -12.55
C VAL A 111 32.61 3.90 -11.49
N GLY A 112 31.88 4.53 -10.57
CA GLY A 112 32.44 5.30 -9.45
C GLY A 112 32.28 6.82 -9.49
N THR A 113 31.76 7.40 -10.58
CA THR A 113 31.36 8.82 -10.60
C THR A 113 29.83 8.91 -10.66
N GLY A 114 29.19 9.44 -9.62
CA GLY A 114 27.73 9.60 -9.59
C GLY A 114 27.16 10.42 -10.75
N ARG A 115 25.84 10.51 -10.83
CA ARG A 115 25.11 11.11 -11.94
C ARG A 115 25.04 12.63 -11.85
N SER A 116 24.84 13.31 -12.98
CA SER A 116 24.61 14.76 -12.99
C SER A 116 23.26 15.11 -12.38
N GLU A 117 23.15 16.29 -11.76
CA GLU A 117 21.89 16.83 -11.21
C GLU A 117 20.73 16.69 -12.22
N SER A 118 20.99 17.11 -13.47
CA SER A 118 20.02 17.11 -14.55
C SER A 118 19.51 15.71 -14.92
N TRP A 119 20.39 14.71 -14.84
CA TRP A 119 20.03 13.33 -15.13
C TRP A 119 19.14 12.76 -14.03
N VAL A 120 19.53 12.97 -12.77
CA VAL A 120 18.77 12.46 -11.62
C VAL A 120 17.38 13.11 -11.58
N LYS A 121 17.34 14.44 -11.77
CA LYS A 121 16.08 15.18 -11.82
C LYS A 121 15.18 14.70 -12.96
N GLY A 122 15.73 14.53 -14.16
CA GLY A 122 14.97 14.00 -15.30
C GLY A 122 14.40 12.61 -15.04
N ARG A 123 15.19 11.73 -14.39
CA ARG A 123 14.73 10.38 -14.03
C ARG A 123 13.59 10.38 -13.03
N PHE A 124 13.61 11.28 -12.04
CA PHE A 124 12.53 11.45 -11.07
C PHE A 124 11.29 12.11 -11.69
N ASP A 125 11.49 13.12 -12.54
CA ASP A 125 10.41 13.80 -13.26
C ASP A 125 9.64 12.82 -14.19
N ASP A 126 10.34 11.87 -14.82
CA ASP A 126 9.73 10.82 -15.66
C ASP A 126 8.72 9.94 -14.91
N GLU A 127 8.90 9.76 -13.60
CA GLU A 127 8.01 8.97 -12.72
C GLU A 127 7.08 9.86 -11.87
N GLY A 128 7.20 11.19 -11.98
CA GLY A 128 6.42 12.13 -11.17
C GLY A 128 6.87 12.21 -9.71
N ILE A 129 8.11 11.85 -9.40
CA ILE A 129 8.70 11.97 -8.06
C ILE A 129 9.07 13.44 -7.82
N VAL A 130 8.52 14.03 -6.76
CA VAL A 130 8.79 15.43 -6.43
C VAL A 130 10.14 15.56 -5.75
N VAL A 131 10.95 16.52 -6.19
CA VAL A 131 12.22 16.88 -5.56
C VAL A 131 12.08 18.24 -4.89
N LEU A 132 12.42 18.29 -3.60
CA LEU A 132 12.53 19.53 -2.83
C LEU A 132 13.98 19.85 -2.42
N ALA A 133 14.94 19.09 -2.95
CA ALA A 133 16.34 19.41 -2.80
C ALA A 133 16.65 20.82 -3.35
N SER A 134 17.48 21.58 -2.63
CA SER A 134 17.67 23.02 -2.88
C SER A 134 18.45 23.35 -4.17
N GLY A 135 18.97 22.34 -4.87
CA GLY A 135 19.49 22.45 -6.23
C GLY A 135 20.89 23.06 -6.28
N GLU A 136 21.82 22.29 -6.87
CA GLU A 136 23.23 22.67 -7.12
C GLU A 136 23.97 23.22 -5.91
N CYS A 137 24.11 22.37 -4.90
CA CYS A 137 24.88 22.72 -3.73
C CYS A 137 26.39 22.80 -4.04
N THR A 138 26.90 24.02 -4.22
CA THR A 138 28.33 24.27 -4.46
C THR A 138 29.11 24.65 -3.19
N ASP A 139 28.41 25.00 -2.09
CA ASP A 139 29.01 25.41 -0.82
C ASP A 139 28.82 24.34 0.27
N PRO A 140 29.88 23.61 0.66
CA PRO A 140 29.82 22.55 1.65
C PRO A 140 29.61 23.04 3.10
N SER A 141 29.59 24.34 3.36
CA SER A 141 29.32 24.86 4.70
C SER A 141 27.82 25.06 4.98
N GLN A 142 26.98 24.98 3.95
CA GLN A 142 25.54 25.19 4.08
C GLN A 142 24.81 23.87 4.37
N ARG A 143 24.49 23.64 5.65
CA ARG A 143 23.78 22.43 6.10
C ARG A 143 22.34 22.27 5.56
N GLN A 144 21.77 23.27 4.89
CA GLN A 144 20.42 23.22 4.29
C GLN A 144 20.47 23.10 2.76
N CYS A 145 21.67 22.92 2.23
CA CYS A 145 21.95 22.92 0.82
C CYS A 145 22.12 21.46 0.40
N THR A 146 21.14 20.96 -0.34
CA THR A 146 21.00 19.55 -0.71
C THR A 146 20.89 19.50 -2.23
N GLY A 147 21.62 18.58 -2.85
CA GLY A 147 21.66 18.38 -4.30
C GLY A 147 21.31 16.95 -4.69
N LEU A 148 21.39 16.67 -5.98
CA LEU A 148 21.26 15.35 -6.57
C LEU A 148 22.54 14.93 -7.33
N ALA A 149 23.39 15.89 -7.69
CA ALA A 149 24.64 15.67 -8.37
C ALA A 149 25.57 14.77 -7.54
N GLY A 150 26.00 13.67 -8.14
CA GLY A 150 26.83 12.66 -7.48
C GLY A 150 26.04 11.47 -6.91
N MET A 151 24.70 11.46 -6.99
CA MET A 151 23.92 10.26 -6.64
C MET A 151 24.29 9.09 -7.54
N GLN A 152 24.42 7.90 -6.95
CA GLN A 152 24.68 6.69 -7.70
C GLN A 152 23.43 6.25 -8.45
N THR A 153 23.61 5.66 -9.63
CA THR A 153 22.48 5.15 -10.44
C THR A 153 21.61 4.20 -9.63
N GLU A 154 22.23 3.31 -8.86
CA GLU A 154 21.53 2.33 -8.02
C GLU A 154 20.62 3.05 -7.01
N THR A 155 21.16 4.02 -6.26
CA THR A 155 20.37 4.81 -5.30
C THR A 155 19.20 5.54 -5.96
N VAL A 156 19.36 6.05 -7.19
CA VAL A 156 18.27 6.69 -7.93
C VAL A 156 17.19 5.70 -8.33
N GLU A 157 17.57 4.54 -8.87
CA GLU A 157 16.59 3.51 -9.27
C GLU A 157 15.89 2.89 -8.05
N ASP A 158 16.56 2.74 -6.91
CA ASP A 158 15.92 2.24 -5.69
C ASP A 158 14.81 3.18 -5.18
N ILE A 159 14.99 4.50 -5.32
CA ILE A 159 13.93 5.48 -5.00
C ILE A 159 12.75 5.33 -5.95
N VAL A 160 13.02 5.10 -7.24
CA VAL A 160 11.98 4.84 -8.22
C VAL A 160 11.22 3.56 -7.88
N ASP A 161 11.91 2.48 -7.53
CA ASP A 161 11.29 1.23 -7.12
C ASP A 161 10.43 1.40 -5.85
N ILE A 162 10.92 2.16 -4.86
CA ILE A 162 10.14 2.51 -3.65
C ILE A 162 8.88 3.31 -4.01
N HIS A 163 9.01 4.31 -4.89
CA HIS A 163 7.86 5.12 -5.34
C HIS A 163 6.82 4.27 -6.06
N LEU A 164 7.24 3.39 -6.98
CA LEU A 164 6.35 2.52 -7.74
C LEU A 164 5.71 1.43 -6.87
N ALA A 165 6.37 1.00 -5.81
CA ALA A 165 5.83 0.04 -4.85
C ALA A 165 4.76 0.65 -3.93
N CYS A 166 4.77 1.98 -3.73
CA CYS A 166 3.73 2.69 -2.98
C CYS A 166 3.33 4.02 -3.64
N PRO A 167 2.51 3.99 -4.71
CA PRO A 167 2.07 5.19 -5.42
C PRO A 167 1.31 6.19 -4.53
N GLU A 168 0.59 5.71 -3.53
CA GLU A 168 -0.15 6.51 -2.55
C GLU A 168 0.72 7.13 -1.46
N CYS A 169 1.98 6.70 -1.31
CA CYS A 169 2.87 7.23 -0.29
C CYS A 169 3.29 8.68 -0.57
N GLY A 170 3.22 9.13 -1.82
CA GLY A 170 3.63 10.47 -2.21
C GLY A 170 5.08 10.75 -1.87
N VAL A 171 5.99 9.88 -2.35
CA VAL A 171 7.43 9.99 -2.10
C VAL A 171 7.96 11.33 -2.63
N VAL A 172 8.66 12.06 -1.76
CA VAL A 172 9.30 13.33 -2.09
C VAL A 172 10.78 13.25 -1.69
N VAL A 173 11.69 13.49 -2.63
CA VAL A 173 13.12 13.54 -2.33
C VAL A 173 13.45 14.89 -1.70
N THR A 174 13.91 14.88 -0.46
CA THR A 174 14.28 16.09 0.29
C THR A 174 15.78 16.35 0.26
N ALA A 175 16.58 15.28 0.20
CA ALA A 175 18.03 15.39 0.10
C ALA A 175 18.66 14.20 -0.62
N GLY A 176 19.49 14.46 -1.63
CA GLY A 176 20.32 13.45 -2.28
C GLY A 176 21.76 13.54 -1.80
N THR A 177 22.58 14.33 -2.49
CA THR A 177 23.97 14.60 -2.10
C THR A 177 24.09 15.85 -1.23
N GLU A 178 24.92 15.75 -0.20
CA GLU A 178 25.17 16.82 0.76
C GLU A 178 26.60 16.76 1.28
N ILE A 179 27.15 17.92 1.65
CA ILE A 179 28.47 18.03 2.27
C ILE A 179 28.30 18.55 3.71
N GLY A 180 27.53 17.86 4.54
CA GLY A 180 27.29 18.28 5.93
C GLY A 180 27.08 17.15 6.93
N HIS A 181 26.83 15.93 6.45
CA HIS A 181 26.50 14.78 7.28
C HIS A 181 27.77 14.12 7.88
N THR A 182 27.63 13.62 9.12
CA THR A 182 28.66 12.81 9.80
C THR A 182 28.95 11.53 9.02
N ASN A 183 27.93 10.92 8.42
CA ASN A 183 28.06 9.78 7.51
C ASN A 183 28.44 10.26 6.10
N ALA A 184 29.37 9.56 5.45
CA ALA A 184 29.82 9.87 4.09
C ALA A 184 28.80 9.47 3.00
N CYS A 185 27.69 8.82 3.34
CA CYS A 185 26.77 8.26 2.36
C CYS A 185 26.18 9.31 1.40
N HIS A 186 25.79 10.50 1.88
CA HIS A 186 25.29 11.58 1.01
C HIS A 186 26.41 12.13 0.12
N ARG A 187 27.64 12.23 0.64
CA ARG A 187 28.81 12.62 -0.17
C ARG A 187 29.14 11.60 -1.27
N ASN A 188 28.91 10.33 -0.98
CA ASN A 188 29.15 9.22 -1.92
C ASN A 188 27.93 8.92 -2.80
N GLY A 189 26.83 9.64 -2.61
CA GLY A 189 25.58 9.44 -3.34
C GLY A 189 24.95 8.06 -3.14
N THR A 190 25.24 7.37 -2.02
CA THR A 190 24.72 6.03 -1.74
C THR A 190 23.43 6.04 -0.93
N CYS A 191 23.13 7.14 -0.23
CA CYS A 191 21.91 7.32 0.56
C CYS A 191 21.13 8.56 0.10
N VAL A 192 19.89 8.66 0.57
CA VAL A 192 18.93 9.72 0.21
C VAL A 192 17.95 9.90 1.36
N ASP A 193 17.55 11.15 1.61
CA ASP A 193 16.42 11.45 2.49
C ASP A 193 15.18 11.69 1.66
N ILE A 194 14.11 10.99 2.05
CA ILE A 194 12.80 11.11 1.45
C ILE A 194 11.76 11.45 2.52
N ASP A 195 10.82 12.29 2.15
CA ASP A 195 9.60 12.55 2.88
C ASP A 195 8.46 11.77 2.21
N CYS A 196 7.37 11.55 2.94
CA CYS A 196 6.18 10.96 2.38
C CYS A 196 4.99 11.89 2.59
N ARG A 197 4.52 12.46 1.46
CA ARG A 197 3.47 13.47 1.42
C ARG A 197 2.26 12.91 0.67
N PRO A 198 1.42 12.12 1.34
CA PRO A 198 0.19 11.62 0.73
C PRO A 198 -0.69 12.79 0.25
N ALA A 199 -1.51 12.52 -0.78
CA ALA A 199 -2.38 13.52 -1.41
C ALA A 199 -3.45 14.13 -0.48
N ASP A 200 -3.56 13.63 0.76
CA ASP A 200 -4.50 14.12 1.78
C ASP A 200 -4.08 15.43 2.45
N ASN A 201 -2.89 15.97 2.12
CA ASN A 201 -2.32 17.20 2.70
C ASN A 201 -2.20 17.17 4.23
N SER A 202 -2.17 15.97 4.83
CA SER A 202 -2.02 15.81 6.29
C SER A 202 -0.67 16.34 6.81
N GLY A 203 0.31 16.54 5.90
CA GLY A 203 1.64 17.03 6.24
C GLY A 203 2.45 16.05 7.09
N LYS A 204 1.99 14.78 7.19
CA LYS A 204 2.63 13.72 7.96
C LYS A 204 2.53 12.38 7.23
N CYS A 205 3.53 11.55 7.43
CA CYS A 205 3.49 10.17 7.00
C CYS A 205 2.46 9.37 7.82
N SER A 206 1.48 8.76 7.16
CA SER A 206 0.60 7.81 7.85
C SER A 206 1.39 6.55 8.24
N LEU A 207 0.99 5.86 9.32
CA LEU A 207 1.65 4.60 9.72
C LEU A 207 1.65 3.56 8.57
N SER A 208 0.61 3.54 7.74
CA SER A 208 0.54 2.66 6.56
C SER A 208 1.59 3.03 5.50
N ASN A 209 1.84 4.32 5.29
CA ASN A 209 2.85 4.77 4.35
C ASN A 209 4.26 4.47 4.88
N ILE A 210 4.47 4.67 6.19
CA ILE A 210 5.75 4.36 6.85
C ILE A 210 6.09 2.87 6.66
N THR A 211 5.16 1.97 6.95
CA THR A 211 5.40 0.53 6.80
C THR A 211 5.57 0.12 5.34
N SER A 212 4.83 0.73 4.41
CA SER A 212 4.92 0.43 2.98
C SER A 212 6.27 0.87 2.39
N ILE A 213 6.74 2.07 2.73
CA ILE A 213 8.07 2.56 2.33
C ILE A 213 9.16 1.66 2.91
N HIS A 214 9.08 1.31 4.20
CA HIS A 214 10.07 0.44 4.83
C HIS A 214 10.13 -0.95 4.17
N SER A 215 8.96 -1.53 3.84
CA SER A 215 8.90 -2.81 3.14
C SER A 215 9.42 -2.72 1.71
N ALA A 216 9.12 -1.64 0.98
CA ALA A 216 9.60 -1.44 -0.38
C ALA A 216 11.13 -1.26 -0.41
N ALA A 217 11.68 -0.45 0.49
CA ALA A 217 13.12 -0.28 0.61
C ALA A 217 13.82 -1.60 0.96
N SER A 218 13.26 -2.38 1.89
CA SER A 218 13.78 -3.70 2.25
C SER A 218 13.75 -4.68 1.06
N ALA A 219 12.73 -4.61 0.21
CA ALA A 219 12.63 -5.42 -1.01
C ALA A 219 13.70 -5.04 -2.06
N SER A 220 14.08 -3.76 -2.13
CA SER A 220 15.22 -3.27 -2.91
C SER A 220 16.57 -3.51 -2.23
N GLY A 221 16.61 -4.23 -1.10
CA GLY A 221 17.84 -4.52 -0.35
C GLY A 221 18.43 -3.30 0.39
N ARG A 222 17.64 -2.24 0.56
CA ARG A 222 18.04 -0.99 1.24
C ARG A 222 17.58 -0.98 2.68
N ARG A 223 18.34 -0.28 3.53
CA ARG A 223 17.94 -0.04 4.92
C ARG A 223 17.22 1.29 5.00
N ALA A 224 15.93 1.26 5.31
CA ALA A 224 15.14 2.46 5.55
C ALA A 224 14.97 2.74 7.03
N VAL A 225 15.47 3.89 7.48
CA VAL A 225 15.35 4.37 8.86
C VAL A 225 14.35 5.52 8.89
N TYR A 226 13.30 5.40 9.71
CA TYR A 226 12.31 6.45 9.89
C TYR A 226 12.64 7.36 11.07
N GLU A 227 12.64 8.66 10.88
CA GLU A 227 13.02 9.65 11.89
C GLU A 227 11.88 10.65 12.08
N THR A 228 11.43 10.86 13.31
CA THR A 228 10.32 11.78 13.63
C THR A 228 10.59 12.58 14.89
N GLN A 229 9.88 13.70 15.09
CA GLN A 229 9.89 14.41 16.36
C GLN A 229 9.02 13.69 17.42
N ASP A 230 7.97 12.98 17.00
CA ASP A 230 6.98 12.38 17.89
C ASP A 230 7.39 10.96 18.29
N CYS A 231 7.70 10.76 19.57
CA CYS A 231 8.10 9.45 20.07
C CYS A 231 6.94 8.43 20.10
N ALA A 232 5.68 8.87 20.13
CA ALA A 232 4.55 7.96 20.01
C ALA A 232 4.43 7.40 18.58
N GLU A 233 4.70 8.23 17.57
CA GLU A 233 4.76 7.81 16.17
C GLU A 233 5.92 6.83 15.93
N ARG A 234 7.10 7.12 16.49
CA ARG A 234 8.22 6.17 16.51
C ARG A 234 7.83 4.83 17.14
N ASP A 235 7.16 4.85 18.30
CA ASP A 235 6.79 3.62 18.99
C ASP A 235 5.78 2.80 18.18
N ALA A 236 4.84 3.47 17.50
CA ALA A 236 3.93 2.81 16.56
C ALA A 236 4.66 2.20 15.35
N ALA A 237 5.63 2.92 14.78
CA ALA A 237 6.45 2.43 13.67
C ALA A 237 7.30 1.21 14.09
N ARG A 238 7.95 1.27 15.26
CA ARG A 238 8.71 0.13 15.83
C ARG A 238 7.83 -1.08 16.12
N ALA A 239 6.63 -0.86 16.65
CA ALA A 239 5.65 -1.92 16.87
C ALA A 239 5.22 -2.60 15.56
N ALA A 240 5.29 -1.88 14.44
CA ALA A 240 5.04 -2.40 13.10
C ALA A 240 6.31 -2.97 12.40
N GLY A 241 7.43 -3.08 13.11
CA GLY A 241 8.68 -3.67 12.61
C GLY A 241 9.60 -2.70 11.86
N VAL A 242 9.30 -1.40 11.85
CA VAL A 242 10.11 -0.39 11.18
C VAL A 242 11.27 0.04 12.08
N GLU A 243 12.47 0.13 11.52
CA GLU A 243 13.60 0.80 12.18
C GLU A 243 13.31 2.30 12.27
N ALA A 244 13.01 2.79 13.47
CA ALA A 244 12.60 4.18 13.67
C ALA A 244 13.24 4.83 14.90
N TYR A 245 13.44 6.15 14.86
CA TYR A 245 13.97 6.96 15.96
C TYR A 245 13.16 8.25 16.15
N CYS A 246 13.16 8.78 17.37
CA CYS A 246 12.56 10.09 17.66
C CYS A 246 13.57 11.06 18.26
N SER A 247 13.19 12.34 18.37
CA SER A 247 14.09 13.40 18.87
C SER A 247 14.63 13.20 20.30
N SER A 248 14.03 12.32 21.11
CA SER A 248 14.56 11.98 22.44
C SER A 248 15.61 10.86 22.42
N ASP A 249 15.77 10.14 21.30
CA ASP A 249 16.79 9.11 21.16
C ASP A 249 18.17 9.75 21.02
N SER A 250 19.19 9.11 21.60
CA SER A 250 20.57 9.62 21.56
C SER A 250 21.04 9.76 20.10
N GLY A 251 21.48 10.96 19.73
CA GLY A 251 21.92 11.28 18.35
C GLY A 251 20.84 11.90 17.46
N TYR A 252 19.56 11.88 17.86
CA TYR A 252 18.43 12.32 17.02
C TYR A 252 17.77 13.64 17.47
N GLY A 253 18.39 14.38 18.40
CA GLY A 253 17.83 15.65 18.89
C GLY A 253 17.69 16.78 17.86
N HIS A 254 18.20 16.59 16.64
CA HIS A 254 18.16 17.55 15.53
C HIS A 254 16.96 17.35 14.59
N ILE A 255 16.17 16.30 14.80
CA ILE A 255 15.02 15.97 13.95
C ILE A 255 13.88 16.97 14.17
N THR A 256 13.44 17.59 13.08
CA THR A 256 12.41 18.65 13.07
C THR A 256 11.10 18.21 12.42
N GLY A 257 11.06 17.03 11.80
CA GLY A 257 9.90 16.47 11.13
C GLY A 257 10.11 15.03 10.70
N GLY A 258 9.02 14.35 10.37
CA GLY A 258 9.00 12.96 9.90
C GLY A 258 9.68 12.82 8.53
N HIS A 259 10.65 11.93 8.39
CA HIS A 259 11.27 11.56 7.10
C HIS A 259 11.95 10.19 7.19
N PHE A 260 12.39 9.69 6.04
CA PHE A 260 13.18 8.47 5.92
C PHE A 260 14.58 8.77 5.42
N SER A 261 15.57 8.14 6.06
CA SER A 261 16.94 8.02 5.56
C SER A 261 17.09 6.64 4.92
N ILE A 262 17.29 6.57 3.60
CA ILE A 262 17.46 5.31 2.85
C ILE A 262 18.94 5.08 2.57
N TYR A 263 19.48 3.95 3.04
CA TYR A 263 20.88 3.55 2.90
C TYR A 263 21.06 2.35 1.97
#